data_AF-A0A447IJA5-F1
#
_entry.id   AF-A0A447IJA5-F1
#
_cell.length_a   1.000
_cell.length_b   1.000
_cell.length_c   1.000
_cell.angle_alpha   90.00
_cell.angle_beta   90.00
_cell.angle_gamma   90.00
#
_symmetry.space_group_name_H-M   'P 1'
#
loop_
_entity.id
_entity.type
_entity.pdbx_description
1 polymer ?
#
loop_
_entity_poly.entity_id
_entity_poly.type
_entity_poly.pdbx_seq_one_letter_code
_entity_poly.pdbx_strand_id
1 'polypeptide(L)'
;MPNTATVSGKFVDTDGNAVAGGKIVATLVGTDAWEDGARIVTSTESATTGADGNWSLDLAVNGEGRNASTTWTFTGYGPDVNKVFEVKGVFIPVAVAALLNDLEVTSAGNIKAAKDNSLVRVITALNYAEYLALPAGQRRDNDLVVIVPGV
;
A
#
# COMPACT_ATOMS: atom_id res chain seq x y z
N MET A 1 13.20 6.95 8.11
CA MET A 1 11.95 7.53 7.60
C MET A 1 11.28 6.49 6.72
N PRO A 2 9.95 6.29 6.80
CA PRO A 2 9.27 5.38 5.89
C PRO A 2 9.52 5.83 4.45
N ASN A 3 9.70 4.88 3.54
CA ASN A 3 9.90 5.18 2.13
C ASN A 3 8.67 5.93 1.58
N THR A 4 8.89 6.85 0.63
CA THR A 4 7.82 7.62 -0.01
C THR A 4 7.71 7.27 -1.49
N ALA A 5 6.49 7.39 -2.02
CA ALA A 5 6.19 7.30 -3.44
C ALA A 5 5.43 8.55 -3.88
N THR A 6 5.79 9.09 -5.03
CA THR A 6 5.03 10.16 -5.66
C THR A 6 3.79 9.59 -6.34
N VAL A 7 2.60 9.91 -5.81
CA VAL A 7 1.32 9.61 -6.44
C VAL A 7 0.81 10.85 -7.15
N SER A 8 0.43 10.70 -8.41
CA SER A 8 -0.05 11.81 -9.24
C SER A 8 -1.33 11.49 -9.99
N GLY A 9 -1.93 12.53 -10.55
CA GLY A 9 -3.12 12.39 -11.37
C GLY A 9 -3.51 13.71 -12.04
N LYS A 10 -4.61 13.65 -12.78
CA LYS A 10 -5.22 14.82 -13.41
C LYS A 10 -6.67 14.92 -12.97
N PHE A 11 -7.05 16.09 -12.46
CA PHE A 11 -8.42 16.36 -12.04
C PHE A 11 -9.17 17.07 -13.18
N VAL A 12 -10.18 16.40 -13.70
CA VAL A 12 -11.04 16.88 -14.79
C VAL A 12 -12.51 16.87 -14.39
N ASP A 13 -13.30 17.76 -14.98
CA ASP A 13 -14.76 17.78 -14.83
C ASP A 13 -15.44 16.76 -15.77
N THR A 14 -16.78 16.74 -15.76
CA THR A 14 -17.59 15.83 -16.59
C THR A 14 -17.48 16.10 -18.08
N ASP A 15 -17.08 17.30 -18.47
CA ASP A 15 -16.89 17.70 -19.87
C ASP A 15 -15.43 17.46 -20.34
N GLY A 16 -14.57 16.99 -19.43
CA GLY A 16 -13.16 16.71 -19.68
C GLY A 16 -12.25 17.94 -19.55
N ASN A 17 -12.75 19.07 -19.05
CA ASN A 17 -11.93 20.26 -18.80
C ASN A 17 -11.10 20.06 -17.52
N ALA A 18 -9.90 20.64 -17.52
CA ALA A 18 -9.06 20.65 -16.33
C ALA A 18 -9.68 21.48 -15.20
N VAL A 19 -9.74 20.90 -14.00
CA VAL A 19 -10.16 21.63 -12.79
C VAL A 19 -8.93 22.29 -12.18
N ALA A 20 -8.71 23.56 -12.49
CA ALA A 20 -7.63 24.36 -11.92
C ALA A 20 -8.00 24.91 -10.53
N GLY A 21 -7.06 24.93 -9.59
CA GLY A 21 -7.29 25.47 -8.24
C GLY A 21 -8.17 24.59 -7.35
N GLY A 22 -8.50 23.38 -7.79
CA GLY A 22 -9.05 22.34 -6.92
C GLY A 22 -8.01 21.83 -5.92
N LYS A 23 -8.45 21.05 -4.94
CA LYS A 23 -7.59 20.49 -3.90
C LYS A 23 -7.72 18.98 -3.82
N ILE A 24 -6.61 18.28 -3.81
CA ILE A 24 -6.52 16.85 -3.53
C ILE A 24 -5.99 16.68 -2.12
N VAL A 25 -6.69 15.88 -1.32
CA VAL A 25 -6.29 15.52 0.05
C VAL A 25 -6.16 14.01 0.13
N ALA A 26 -4.98 13.52 0.53
CA ALA A 26 -4.75 12.11 0.81
C ALA A 26 -4.62 11.92 2.32
N THR A 27 -5.43 11.04 2.90
CA THR A 27 -5.40 10.71 4.32
C THR A 27 -5.01 9.25 4.51
N LEU A 28 -3.98 9.01 5.32
CA LEU A 28 -3.57 7.67 5.71
C LEU A 28 -4.60 7.08 6.67
N VAL A 29 -5.14 5.92 6.32
CA VAL A 29 -6.14 5.16 7.08
C VAL A 29 -5.52 3.82 7.46
N GLY A 30 -5.28 3.65 8.76
CA GLY A 30 -4.75 2.42 9.34
C GLY A 30 -3.74 2.69 10.43
N THR A 31 -3.44 1.66 11.20
CA THR A 31 -2.32 1.67 12.13
C THR A 31 -1.45 0.48 11.82
N ASP A 32 -0.34 0.69 11.11
CA ASP A 32 0.72 -0.30 11.05
C ASP A 32 1.78 -0.03 12.13
N ALA A 33 2.40 -1.12 12.58
CA ALA A 33 3.65 -1.05 13.30
C ALA A 33 4.77 -1.16 12.25
N TRP A 34 5.48 -0.06 12.02
CA TRP A 34 6.61 -0.05 11.12
C TRP A 34 7.78 -0.83 11.75
N GLU A 35 8.72 -1.32 10.95
CA GLU A 35 9.81 -2.19 11.41
C GLU A 35 10.68 -1.57 12.53
N ASP A 36 10.68 -0.25 12.65
CA ASP A 36 11.39 0.51 13.70
C ASP A 36 10.55 0.72 14.98
N GLY A 37 9.33 0.15 15.04
CA GLY A 37 8.39 0.31 16.15
C GLY A 37 7.61 1.63 16.12
N ALA A 38 7.79 2.47 15.09
CA ALA A 38 6.99 3.67 14.92
C ALA A 38 5.53 3.29 14.58
N ARG A 39 4.58 4.05 15.13
CA ARG A 39 3.16 3.92 14.82
C ARG A 39 2.68 5.23 14.23
N ILE A 40 2.40 5.24 12.93
CA ILE A 40 1.68 6.36 12.31
C ILE A 40 0.20 6.09 12.53
N VAL A 41 -0.44 6.95 13.31
CA VAL A 41 -1.87 6.83 13.63
C VAL A 41 -2.73 7.52 12.55
N THR A 42 -2.20 8.61 11.98
CA THR A 42 -2.84 9.37 10.91
C THR A 42 -1.79 10.26 10.24
N SER A 43 -1.82 10.34 8.92
CA SER A 43 -1.07 11.31 8.10
C SER A 43 -2.05 11.92 7.09
N THR A 44 -1.83 13.18 6.73
CA THR A 44 -2.65 13.87 5.73
C THR A 44 -1.77 14.77 4.90
N GLU A 45 -1.78 14.53 3.60
CA GLU A 45 -1.04 15.30 2.61
C GLU A 45 -2.03 15.97 1.65
N SER A 46 -1.68 17.13 1.10
CA SER A 46 -2.56 17.81 0.16
C SER A 46 -1.83 18.62 -0.89
N ALA A 47 -2.43 18.69 -2.08
CA ALA A 47 -1.93 19.42 -3.23
C ALA A 47 -3.05 20.22 -3.87
N THR A 48 -2.71 21.40 -4.39
CA THR A 48 -3.60 22.20 -5.24
C THR A 48 -3.36 21.82 -6.69
N THR A 49 -4.41 21.68 -7.48
CA THR A 49 -4.29 21.35 -8.90
C THR A 49 -3.77 22.55 -9.69
N GLY A 50 -2.85 22.27 -10.62
CA GLY A 50 -2.33 23.25 -11.56
C GLY A 50 -3.38 23.73 -12.57
N ALA A 51 -3.00 24.68 -13.42
CA ALA A 51 -3.86 25.21 -14.49
C ALA A 51 -4.32 24.14 -15.49
N ASP A 52 -3.54 23.07 -15.63
CA ASP A 52 -3.82 21.89 -16.45
C ASP A 52 -4.52 20.75 -15.67
N GLY A 53 -4.88 20.98 -14.40
CA GLY A 53 -5.52 20.00 -13.53
C GLY A 53 -4.57 18.96 -12.94
N ASN A 54 -3.27 19.04 -13.23
CA ASN A 54 -2.29 18.08 -12.71
C ASN A 54 -2.00 18.32 -11.22
N TRP A 55 -1.72 17.24 -10.52
CA TRP A 55 -1.32 17.25 -9.12
C TRP A 55 -0.39 16.08 -8.79
N SER A 56 0.37 16.22 -7.71
CA SER A 56 1.25 15.16 -7.19
C SER A 56 1.40 15.29 -5.67
N LEU A 57 1.54 14.15 -5.00
CA LEU A 57 1.76 14.03 -3.56
C LEU A 57 2.84 13.00 -3.28
N ASP A 58 3.74 13.28 -2.34
CA ASP A 58 4.67 12.28 -1.83
C ASP A 58 4.07 11.59 -0.61
N LEU A 59 3.77 10.30 -0.75
CA LEU A 59 3.01 9.53 0.24
C LEU A 59 3.84 8.38 0.77
N ALA A 60 3.68 8.08 2.06
CA ALA A 60 4.33 6.92 2.68
C ALA A 60 3.88 5.60 2.03
N VAL A 61 4.86 4.73 1.75
CA VAL A 61 4.72 3.43 1.10
C VAL A 61 4.46 2.36 2.14
N ASN A 62 3.44 1.52 1.93
CA ASN A 62 3.08 0.44 2.85
C ASN A 62 3.50 -0.93 2.32
N GLY A 63 4.77 -1.09 1.97
CA GLY A 63 5.22 -2.19 1.11
C GLY A 63 5.55 -3.51 1.77
N GLU A 64 5.73 -3.55 3.10
CA GLU A 64 6.38 -4.69 3.75
C GLU A 64 5.69 -5.09 5.06
N GLY A 65 5.49 -6.40 5.24
CA GLY A 65 5.08 -6.99 6.50
C GLY A 65 3.75 -7.75 6.48
N ARG A 66 3.63 -8.72 7.40
CA ARG A 66 2.42 -9.56 7.59
C ARG A 66 1.15 -8.75 7.85
N ASN A 67 1.30 -7.49 8.27
CA ASN A 67 0.21 -6.59 8.63
C ASN A 67 -0.07 -5.50 7.60
N ALA A 68 0.54 -5.55 6.41
CA ALA A 68 0.34 -4.56 5.34
C ALA A 68 -1.17 -4.34 5.05
N SER A 69 -1.72 -3.32 5.70
CA SER A 69 -3.18 -3.06 5.73
C SER A 69 -3.51 -1.57 5.76
N THR A 70 -2.53 -0.72 6.03
CA THR A 70 -2.65 0.72 5.91
C THR A 70 -2.88 1.11 4.46
N THR A 71 -3.89 1.95 4.23
CA THR A 71 -4.28 2.43 2.91
C THR A 71 -4.45 3.93 2.96
N TRP A 72 -4.50 4.56 1.80
CA TRP A 72 -4.81 5.97 1.64
C TRP A 72 -6.25 6.14 1.19
N THR A 73 -6.89 7.20 1.68
CA THR A 73 -8.13 7.74 1.12
C THR A 73 -7.83 9.06 0.45
N PHE A 74 -8.11 9.16 -0.84
CA PHE A 74 -8.00 10.40 -1.62
C PHE A 74 -9.36 11.06 -1.69
N THR A 75 -9.42 12.35 -1.40
CA THR A 75 -10.61 13.18 -1.57
C THR A 75 -10.27 14.35 -2.48
N GLY A 76 -11.04 14.52 -3.54
CA GLY A 76 -10.98 15.68 -4.41
C GLY A 76 -11.99 16.73 -3.98
N TYR A 77 -11.56 18.00 -4.00
CA TYR A 77 -12.39 19.16 -3.78
C TYR A 77 -12.29 20.09 -4.98
N GLY A 78 -13.43 20.58 -5.48
CA GLY A 78 -13.45 21.64 -6.47
C GLY A 78 -12.87 22.96 -5.91
N PRO A 79 -12.73 24.00 -6.75
CA PRO A 79 -12.16 25.29 -6.34
C PRO A 79 -12.92 25.95 -5.19
N ASP A 80 -14.23 25.73 -5.10
CA ASP A 80 -15.09 26.22 -4.03
C ASP A 80 -15.09 25.32 -2.77
N VAL A 81 -14.11 24.41 -2.66
CA VAL A 81 -13.94 23.48 -1.53
C VAL A 81 -15.11 22.48 -1.35
N ASN A 82 -15.92 22.30 -2.39
CA ASN A 82 -16.95 21.27 -2.43
C ASN A 82 -16.31 19.91 -2.74
N LYS A 83 -16.57 18.89 -1.92
CA LYS A 83 -16.12 17.52 -2.16
C LYS A 83 -16.75 16.99 -3.45
N VAL A 84 -15.92 16.55 -4.39
CA VAL A 84 -16.37 16.04 -5.70
C VAL A 84 -16.22 14.54 -5.84
N PHE A 85 -15.17 13.95 -5.26
CA PHE A 85 -14.91 12.51 -5.34
C PHE A 85 -14.18 12.03 -4.10
N GLU A 86 -14.25 10.72 -3.87
CA GLU A 86 -13.49 10.02 -2.83
C GLU A 86 -13.10 8.64 -3.31
N VAL A 87 -11.83 8.30 -3.14
CA VAL A 87 -11.24 7.01 -3.48
C VAL A 87 -10.65 6.43 -2.21
N LYS A 88 -11.12 5.24 -1.80
CA LYS A 88 -10.72 4.58 -0.55
C LYS A 88 -9.90 3.34 -0.82
N GLY A 89 -9.10 2.95 0.15
CA GLY A 89 -8.40 1.67 0.12
C GLY A 89 -7.22 1.65 -0.86
N VAL A 90 -6.65 2.81 -1.18
CA VAL A 90 -5.52 2.91 -2.10
C VAL A 90 -4.25 2.43 -1.40
N PHE A 91 -3.66 1.37 -1.91
CA PHE A 91 -2.46 0.76 -1.35
C PHE A 91 -1.25 1.06 -2.22
N ILE A 92 -0.20 1.59 -1.60
CA ILE A 92 1.06 1.93 -2.26
C ILE A 92 2.08 0.85 -1.88
N PRO A 93 2.36 -0.12 -2.78
CA PRO A 93 3.16 -1.28 -2.44
C PRO A 93 4.67 -1.01 -2.43
N VAL A 94 5.14 -0.05 -3.21
CA VAL A 94 6.57 0.21 -3.38
C VAL A 94 6.84 1.70 -3.57
N ALA A 95 8.08 2.12 -3.30
CA ALA A 95 8.56 3.49 -3.45
C ALA A 95 8.82 3.87 -4.90
N VAL A 96 7.79 3.77 -5.74
CA VAL A 96 7.83 4.09 -7.17
C VAL A 96 6.69 5.01 -7.51
N ALA A 97 6.96 5.98 -8.40
CA ALA A 97 5.94 6.89 -8.87
C ALA A 97 4.78 6.14 -9.54
N ALA A 98 3.55 6.53 -9.22
CA ALA A 98 2.35 5.86 -9.70
C ALA A 98 1.22 6.85 -9.96
N LEU A 99 0.33 6.51 -10.90
CA LEU A 99 -0.91 7.24 -11.09
C LEU A 99 -1.98 6.73 -10.11
N LEU A 100 -2.82 7.64 -9.61
CA LEU A 100 -3.94 7.25 -8.74
C LEU A 100 -4.83 6.19 -9.41
N ASN A 101 -5.17 6.35 -10.70
CA ASN A 101 -6.00 5.40 -11.44
C ASN A 101 -5.40 3.99 -11.52
N ASP A 102 -4.08 3.88 -11.65
CA ASP A 102 -3.41 2.58 -11.69
C ASP A 102 -3.48 1.88 -10.32
N LEU A 103 -3.30 2.66 -9.24
CA LEU A 103 -3.42 2.15 -7.88
C LEU A 103 -4.86 1.77 -7.54
N GLU A 104 -5.88 2.51 -8.00
CA GLU A 104 -7.30 2.16 -7.81
C GLU A 104 -7.62 0.75 -8.30
N VAL A 105 -7.09 0.39 -9.47
CA VAL A 105 -7.33 -0.92 -10.08
C VAL A 105 -6.54 -2.02 -9.37
N THR A 106 -5.32 -1.73 -8.93
CA THR A 106 -4.37 -2.76 -8.46
C THR A 106 -4.33 -2.94 -6.95
N SER A 107 -4.85 -2.00 -6.16
CA SER A 107 -4.68 -1.97 -4.69
C SER A 107 -5.10 -3.26 -3.98
N ALA A 108 -6.27 -3.83 -4.29
CA ALA A 108 -6.71 -5.07 -3.65
C ALA A 108 -5.77 -6.26 -3.97
N GLY A 109 -5.32 -6.33 -5.23
CA GLY A 109 -4.33 -7.33 -5.67
C GLY A 109 -2.98 -7.12 -5.01
N ASN A 110 -2.52 -5.87 -4.88
CA ASN A 110 -1.26 -5.51 -4.25
C ASN A 110 -1.29 -5.79 -2.73
N ILE A 111 -2.41 -5.54 -2.04
CA ILE A 111 -2.59 -5.91 -0.63
C ILE A 111 -2.50 -7.42 -0.46
N LYS A 112 -3.21 -8.17 -1.32
CA LYS A 112 -3.14 -9.63 -1.29
C LYS A 112 -1.72 -10.10 -1.55
N ALA A 113 -1.07 -9.59 -2.59
CA ALA A 113 0.31 -9.91 -2.92
C ALA A 113 1.26 -9.55 -1.78
N ALA A 114 1.15 -8.38 -1.13
CA ALA A 114 2.00 -7.99 -0.01
C ALA A 114 1.84 -8.92 1.20
N LYS A 115 0.59 -9.33 1.49
CA LYS A 115 0.29 -10.30 2.55
C LYS A 115 0.76 -11.72 2.19
N ASP A 116 0.58 -12.15 0.95
CA ASP A 116 0.97 -13.47 0.45
C ASP A 116 2.48 -13.59 0.28
N ASN A 117 3.15 -12.48 -0.07
CA ASN A 117 4.60 -12.33 -0.13
C ASN A 117 5.23 -12.18 1.26
N SER A 118 4.46 -12.46 2.33
CA SER A 118 5.00 -12.70 3.67
C SER A 118 5.82 -13.98 3.69
N LEU A 119 7.05 -13.83 3.18
CA LEU A 119 8.25 -14.61 3.40
C LEU A 119 8.04 -16.13 3.29
N VAL A 120 8.61 -16.71 2.22
CA VAL A 120 9.03 -18.11 2.25
C VAL A 120 9.84 -18.30 3.52
N ARG A 121 9.29 -19.03 4.50
CA ARG A 121 9.99 -19.35 5.73
C ARG A 121 10.86 -20.57 5.45
N VAL A 122 12.17 -20.42 5.64
CA VAL A 122 13.08 -21.54 5.57
C VAL A 122 13.01 -22.33 6.88
N ILE A 123 12.64 -23.60 6.80
CA ILE A 123 12.65 -24.51 7.94
C ILE A 123 13.67 -25.60 7.68
N THR A 124 14.58 -25.77 8.62
CA THR A 124 15.48 -26.92 8.64
C THR A 124 14.83 -28.09 9.37
N ALA A 125 14.80 -29.26 8.74
CA ALA A 125 14.38 -30.52 9.37
C ALA A 125 15.37 -31.64 9.03
N LEU A 126 15.45 -32.68 9.85
CA LEU A 126 16.35 -33.81 9.57
C LEU A 126 15.82 -34.68 8.44
N ASN A 127 14.50 -34.71 8.27
CA ASN A 127 13.80 -35.36 7.16
C ASN A 127 12.39 -34.77 6.98
N TYR A 128 11.75 -35.11 5.85
CA TYR A 128 10.44 -34.56 5.53
C TYR A 128 9.32 -35.07 6.46
N ALA A 129 9.45 -36.28 7.02
CA ALA A 129 8.46 -36.84 7.94
C ALA A 129 8.40 -36.06 9.26
N GLU A 130 9.55 -35.59 9.75
CA GLU A 130 9.64 -34.72 10.92
C GLU A 130 8.97 -33.36 10.67
N TYR A 131 9.19 -32.75 9.50
CA TYR A 131 8.47 -31.54 9.11
C TYR A 131 6.95 -31.78 9.10
N LEU A 132 6.47 -32.88 8.51
CA LEU A 132 5.03 -33.19 8.46
C LEU A 132 4.42 -33.47 9.84
N ALA A 133 5.23 -33.90 10.81
CA ALA A 133 4.79 -34.14 12.18
C ALA A 133 4.63 -32.83 13.00
N LEU A 134 5.06 -31.68 12.48
CA LEU A 134 4.89 -30.39 13.15
C LEU A 134 3.40 -30.05 13.34
N PRO A 135 3.04 -29.39 14.46
CA PRO A 135 1.69 -28.89 14.69
C PRO A 135 1.17 -28.04 13.51
N ALA A 136 -0.14 -28.08 13.24
CA ALA A 136 -0.75 -27.36 12.11
C ALA A 136 -0.48 -25.85 12.14
N GLY A 137 -0.44 -25.23 13.33
CA GLY A 137 -0.07 -23.81 13.46
C GLY A 137 1.42 -23.49 13.26
N GLN A 138 2.27 -24.53 13.19
CA GLN A 138 3.70 -24.43 12.94
C GLN A 138 4.09 -24.79 11.50
N ARG A 139 3.15 -25.21 10.65
CA ARG A 139 3.36 -25.45 9.21
C ARG A 139 2.64 -24.40 8.39
N ARG A 140 3.18 -24.05 7.23
CA ARG A 140 2.55 -23.15 6.28
C ARG A 140 2.68 -23.70 4.86
N ASP A 141 1.71 -23.35 4.02
CA ASP A 141 1.68 -23.77 2.62
C ASP A 141 2.86 -23.22 1.79
N ASN A 142 3.55 -22.18 2.29
CA ASN A 142 4.70 -21.54 1.64
C ASN A 142 6.05 -21.80 2.35
N ASP A 143 6.15 -22.83 3.20
CA ASP A 143 7.43 -23.20 3.83
C ASP A 143 8.42 -23.78 2.80
N LEU A 144 9.64 -23.27 2.77
CA LEU A 144 10.77 -23.91 2.08
C LEU A 144 11.49 -24.82 3.07
N VAL A 145 11.32 -26.12 2.90
CA VAL A 145 11.91 -27.11 3.80
C VAL A 145 13.32 -27.46 3.29
N VAL A 146 14.33 -27.13 4.08
CA VAL A 146 15.71 -27.55 3.86
C VAL A 146 15.96 -28.80 4.70
N ILE A 147 16.13 -29.93 4.04
CA ILE A 147 16.54 -31.15 4.72
C ILE A 147 18.04 -31.10 4.92
N VAL A 148 18.47 -31.09 6.17
CA VAL A 148 19.89 -31.19 6.54
C VAL A 148 20.08 -32.60 7.10
N PRO A 149 20.52 -33.57 6.28
CA PRO A 149 20.89 -34.89 6.79
C PRO A 149 21.99 -34.70 7.82
N GLY A 150 21.84 -35.32 8.99
CA GLY A 150 22.74 -35.13 10.13
C GLY A 150 24.22 -35.25 9.75
N VAL A 151 25.02 -34.40 10.38
CA VAL A 151 26.48 -34.59 10.51
C VAL A 151 26.74 -35.87 11.30
#